data_AF-A0A8S3WBM2-F1
#
_entry.id   AF-A0A8S3WBM2-F1
#
_cell.length_a   1.000
_cell.length_b   1.000
_cell.length_c   1.000
_cell.angle_alpha   90.00
_cell.angle_beta   90.00
_cell.angle_gamma   90.00
#
_symmetry.space_group_name_H-M   'P 1'
#
loop_
_entity.id
_entity.type
_entity.pdbx_description
1 polymer ?
#
loop_
_entity_poly.entity_id
_entity_poly.type
_entity_poly.pdbx_seq_one_letter_code
_entity_poly.pdbx_strand_id
1 'polypeptide(L)'
;MDAAVNTPVVVDSNDDGTVTQELELEKMGSTLEEAIVETCSMPLENRPRLPRITLSKRNRAVVKALSRMLIIFLEASRDLCETDLILFGTAMAVCRIIGAKFSTAGRTTAQSSAIPAWGIIIEERIATKMDGGGR
;
A
#
# COMPACT_ATOMS: atom_id res chain seq x y z
N MET A 1 -38.47 -6.64 24.32
CA MET A 1 -37.36 -6.99 25.23
C MET A 1 -36.44 -7.91 24.42
N ASP A 2 -35.29 -7.53 23.89
CA ASP A 2 -34.50 -6.31 24.03
C ASP A 2 -33.56 -6.10 22.83
N ALA A 3 -33.35 -4.81 22.57
CA ALA A 3 -32.33 -4.10 21.78
C ALA A 3 -31.45 -4.87 20.77
N ALA A 4 -31.68 -4.56 19.49
CA ALA A 4 -30.59 -4.47 18.51
C ALA A 4 -29.65 -3.36 18.96
N VAL A 5 -28.49 -3.72 19.52
CA VAL A 5 -27.40 -2.78 19.79
C VAL A 5 -26.73 -2.45 18.46
N ASN A 6 -27.34 -1.50 17.74
CA ASN A 6 -26.71 -0.85 16.62
C ASN A 6 -25.71 0.15 17.21
N THR A 7 -24.51 -0.33 17.54
CA THR A 7 -23.43 0.53 18.00
C THR A 7 -23.01 1.40 16.83
N PRO A 8 -23.21 2.73 16.85
CA PRO A 8 -22.60 3.57 15.85
C PRO A 8 -21.09 3.47 16.07
N VAL A 9 -20.39 2.89 15.09
CA VAL A 9 -18.94 2.99 15.02
C VAL A 9 -18.66 4.48 15.02
N VAL A 10 -18.15 4.98 16.14
CA VAL A 10 -17.79 6.37 16.32
C VAL A 10 -16.64 6.63 15.37
N VAL A 11 -16.98 7.12 14.18
CA VAL A 11 -15.99 7.58 13.21
C VAL A 11 -15.51 8.90 13.78
N ASP A 12 -14.32 8.86 14.39
CA ASP A 12 -13.63 10.04 14.90
C ASP A 12 -13.65 11.11 13.80
N SER A 13 -14.48 12.12 14.03
CA SER A 13 -14.81 13.16 13.07
C SER A 13 -13.71 14.19 13.11
N ASN A 14 -12.67 13.98 12.28
CA ASN A 14 -11.70 15.02 11.95
C ASN A 14 -10.89 14.76 10.66
N ASP A 15 -11.45 14.08 9.64
CA ASP A 15 -10.71 13.80 8.40
C ASP A 15 -11.42 14.34 7.14
N ASP A 16 -11.16 15.62 6.85
CA ASP A 16 -11.37 16.28 5.55
C ASP A 16 -10.37 15.75 4.49
N GLY A 17 -10.51 14.45 4.20
CA GLY A 17 -9.65 13.66 3.33
C GLY A 17 -10.18 12.25 3.09
N THR A 18 -11.42 11.95 3.48
CA THR A 18 -11.95 10.60 3.51
C THR A 18 -12.24 10.05 2.11
N VAL A 19 -11.66 8.89 1.76
CA VAL A 19 -12.13 8.06 0.63
C VAL A 19 -13.38 7.33 1.13
N THR A 20 -14.56 7.89 0.89
CA THR A 20 -15.82 7.42 1.51
C THR A 20 -16.83 6.83 0.55
N GLN A 21 -16.61 6.89 -0.76
CA GLN A 21 -17.52 6.27 -1.73
C GLN A 21 -17.12 4.82 -1.96
N GLU A 22 -18.08 3.90 -1.81
CA GLU A 22 -17.90 2.46 -2.03
C GLU A 22 -17.37 2.15 -3.44
N LEU A 23 -17.89 2.88 -4.45
CA LEU A 23 -17.40 2.82 -5.83
C LEU A 23 -15.93 3.26 -5.97
N GLU A 24 -15.47 4.21 -5.16
CA GLU A 24 -14.07 4.63 -5.17
C GLU A 24 -13.17 3.58 -4.50
N LEU A 25 -13.65 2.91 -3.45
CA LEU A 25 -12.93 1.79 -2.82
C LEU A 25 -12.83 0.58 -3.77
N GLU A 26 -13.90 0.26 -4.50
CA GLU A 26 -13.90 -0.83 -5.50
C GLU A 26 -12.89 -0.55 -6.62
N LYS A 27 -12.91 0.66 -7.20
CA LYS A 27 -11.92 1.08 -8.20
C LYS A 27 -10.49 1.01 -7.67
N MET A 28 -10.28 1.41 -6.42
CA MET A 28 -8.97 1.32 -5.78
C MET A 28 -8.52 -0.13 -5.59
N GLY A 29 -9.42 -1.02 -5.21
CA GLY A 29 -9.16 -2.46 -5.12
C GLY A 29 -8.80 -3.07 -6.48
N SER A 30 -9.57 -2.77 -7.52
CA SER A 30 -9.28 -3.22 -8.88
C SER A 30 -7.94 -2.67 -9.38
N THR A 31 -7.65 -1.39 -9.15
CA THR A 31 -6.34 -0.79 -9.51
C THR A 31 -5.17 -1.44 -8.78
N LEU A 32 -5.37 -1.84 -7.51
CA LEU A 32 -4.38 -2.55 -6.71
C LEU A 32 -4.09 -3.94 -7.28
N GLU A 33 -5.13 -4.72 -7.56
CA GLU A 33 -5.01 -6.06 -8.12
C GLU A 33 -4.32 -6.03 -9.48
N GLU A 34 -4.75 -5.15 -10.38
CA GLU A 34 -4.13 -4.95 -11.70
C GLU A 34 -2.64 -4.61 -11.58
N ALA A 35 -2.29 -3.69 -10.68
CA ALA A 35 -0.91 -3.27 -10.49
C ALA A 35 -0.02 -4.40 -9.92
N ILE A 36 -0.56 -5.24 -9.03
CA ILE A 36 0.15 -6.41 -8.49
C ILE A 36 0.37 -7.45 -9.60
N VAL A 37 -0.68 -7.81 -10.34
CA VAL A 37 -0.60 -8.80 -11.45
C VAL A 37 0.40 -8.35 -12.52
N GLU A 38 0.35 -7.08 -12.89
CA GLU A 38 1.29 -6.50 -13.84
C GLU A 38 2.73 -6.55 -13.32
N THR A 39 2.94 -6.21 -12.04
CA THR A 39 4.26 -6.24 -11.41
C THR A 39 4.84 -7.66 -11.39
N CYS A 40 4.02 -8.66 -11.07
CA CYS A 40 4.43 -10.07 -11.08
C CYS A 40 4.83 -10.55 -12.47
N SER A 41 4.23 -9.99 -13.52
CA SER A 41 4.51 -10.33 -14.92
C SER A 41 5.67 -9.51 -15.51
N MET A 42 6.16 -8.49 -14.80
CA MET A 42 7.14 -7.53 -15.31
C MET A 42 8.56 -7.89 -14.85
N PRO A 43 9.49 -8.14 -15.79
CA PRO A 43 10.90 -8.30 -15.47
C PRO A 43 11.44 -7.08 -14.71
N LEU A 44 12.37 -7.30 -13.78
CA LEU A 44 12.98 -6.24 -12.96
C LEU A 44 13.52 -5.07 -13.80
N GLU A 45 14.10 -5.37 -14.95
CA GLU A 45 14.67 -4.40 -15.89
C GLU A 45 13.64 -3.43 -16.48
N ASN A 46 12.37 -3.87 -16.56
CA ASN A 46 11.28 -3.11 -17.15
C ASN A 46 10.45 -2.37 -16.10
N ARG A 47 10.75 -2.54 -14.80
CA ARG A 47 9.99 -1.91 -13.72
C ARG A 47 10.16 -0.39 -13.74
N PRO A 48 9.06 0.39 -13.73
CA PRO A 48 9.15 1.84 -13.74
C PRO A 48 9.72 2.36 -12.42
N ARG A 49 10.39 3.51 -12.47
CA ARG A 49 10.80 4.20 -11.25
C ARG A 49 9.59 4.89 -10.62
N LEU A 50 9.34 4.57 -9.36
CA LEU A 50 8.29 5.19 -8.57
C LEU A 50 8.67 6.64 -8.25
N PRO A 51 7.84 7.64 -8.61
CA PRO A 51 8.08 9.02 -8.23
C PRO A 51 7.94 9.19 -6.71
N ARG A 52 8.65 10.18 -6.15
CA ARG A 52 8.38 10.62 -4.78
C ARG A 52 7.04 11.34 -4.75
N ILE A 53 6.16 10.90 -3.87
CA ILE A 53 4.82 11.45 -3.72
C ILE A 53 4.78 12.44 -2.55
N THR A 54 4.18 13.61 -2.76
CA THR A 54 3.92 14.56 -1.66
C THR A 54 2.75 14.04 -0.83
N LEU A 55 2.88 14.01 0.50
CA LEU A 55 1.86 13.48 1.41
C LEU A 55 0.80 14.53 1.78
N SER A 56 0.05 15.02 0.79
CA SER A 56 -1.17 15.80 1.01
C SER A 56 -2.22 14.97 1.76
N LYS A 57 -3.25 15.60 2.35
CA LYS A 57 -4.35 14.89 3.04
C LYS A 57 -4.97 13.79 2.14
N ARG A 58 -5.29 14.14 0.89
CA ARG A 58 -5.82 13.21 -0.12
C ARG A 58 -4.86 12.04 -0.37
N ASN A 59 -3.58 12.31 -0.61
CA ASN A 59 -2.61 11.26 -0.92
C ASN A 59 -2.41 10.33 0.29
N ARG A 60 -2.42 10.86 1.51
CA ARG A 60 -2.37 10.06 2.74
C ARG A 60 -3.59 9.15 2.88
N ALA A 61 -4.79 9.64 2.55
CA ALA A 61 -6.00 8.84 2.60
C ALA A 61 -5.97 7.69 1.59
N VAL A 62 -5.50 7.95 0.36
CA VAL A 62 -5.30 6.91 -0.66
C VAL A 62 -4.33 5.84 -0.17
N VAL A 63 -3.17 6.25 0.36
CA VAL A 63 -2.18 5.33 0.93
C VAL A 63 -2.79 4.50 2.05
N LYS A 64 -3.49 5.12 3.01
CA LYS A 64 -4.15 4.40 4.11
C LYS A 64 -5.19 3.40 3.63
N ALA A 65 -6.01 3.77 2.65
CA ALA A 65 -7.04 2.88 2.11
C ALA A 65 -6.41 1.67 1.40
N LEU A 66 -5.40 1.88 0.55
CA LEU A 66 -4.68 0.78 -0.09
C LEU A 66 -3.92 -0.09 0.90
N SER A 67 -3.30 0.49 1.93
CA SER A 67 -2.63 -0.29 2.99
C SER A 67 -3.59 -1.21 3.75
N ARG A 68 -4.87 -0.86 3.89
CA ARG A 68 -5.88 -1.76 4.48
C ARG A 68 -6.22 -2.93 3.57
N MET A 69 -6.36 -2.68 2.26
CA MET A 69 -6.64 -3.73 1.26
C MET A 69 -5.43 -4.65 1.07
N LEU A 70 -4.22 -4.09 1.15
CA LEU A 70 -2.95 -4.78 0.99
C LEU A 70 -2.77 -5.97 1.95
N ILE A 71 -3.34 -5.89 3.16
CA ILE A 71 -3.19 -6.94 4.18
C ILE A 71 -3.60 -8.31 3.62
N ILE A 72 -4.68 -8.37 2.84
CA ILE A 72 -5.18 -9.61 2.23
C ILE A 72 -4.14 -10.24 1.29
N PHE A 73 -3.49 -9.42 0.47
CA PHE A 73 -2.44 -9.89 -0.44
C PHE A 73 -1.18 -10.34 0.33
N LEU A 74 -0.83 -9.62 1.40
CA LEU A 74 0.33 -9.94 2.23
C LEU A 74 0.15 -11.24 3.02
N GLU A 75 -1.06 -11.55 3.46
CA GLU A 75 -1.39 -12.83 4.11
C GLU A 75 -1.28 -14.01 3.14
N ALA A 76 -1.63 -13.81 1.87
CA ALA A 76 -1.51 -14.83 0.83
C ALA A 76 -0.08 -15.05 0.31
N SER A 77 0.83 -14.10 0.57
CA SER A 77 2.23 -14.14 0.13
C SER A 77 3.03 -15.28 0.79
N ARG A 78 3.71 -16.08 -0.03
CA ARG A 78 4.46 -17.27 0.38
C ARG A 78 5.89 -16.94 0.80
N ASP A 79 6.50 -15.97 0.15
CA ASP A 79 7.91 -15.62 0.36
C ASP A 79 8.20 -14.11 0.28
N LEU A 80 9.47 -13.76 0.47
CA LEU A 80 9.93 -12.39 0.46
C LEU A 80 9.94 -11.77 -0.95
N CYS A 81 10.09 -12.58 -1.99
CA CYS A 81 10.05 -12.11 -3.38
C CYS A 81 8.63 -11.74 -3.78
N GLU A 82 7.66 -12.58 -3.44
CA GLU A 82 6.24 -12.32 -3.64
C GLU A 82 5.77 -11.12 -2.81
N THR A 83 6.28 -11.01 -1.58
CA THR A 83 6.06 -9.82 -0.76
C THR A 83 6.59 -8.56 -1.45
N ASP A 84 7.85 -8.53 -1.87
CA ASP A 84 8.44 -7.38 -2.59
C ASP A 84 7.61 -6.94 -3.80
N LEU A 85 7.16 -7.92 -4.61
CA LEU A 85 6.30 -7.69 -5.76
C LEU A 85 4.97 -7.04 -5.36
N ILE A 86 4.33 -7.55 -4.31
CA ILE A 86 3.07 -7.01 -3.79
C ILE A 86 3.26 -5.58 -3.27
N LEU A 87 4.36 -5.31 -2.53
CA LEU A 87 4.65 -3.95 -2.04
C LEU A 87 4.89 -2.98 -3.21
N PHE A 88 5.65 -3.41 -4.23
CA PHE A 88 5.92 -2.61 -5.41
C PHE A 88 4.65 -2.34 -6.23
N GLY A 89 3.83 -3.35 -6.47
CA GLY A 89 2.53 -3.22 -7.15
C GLY A 89 1.60 -2.27 -6.41
N THR A 90 1.60 -2.31 -5.08
CA THR A 90 0.82 -1.36 -4.27
C THR A 90 1.30 0.07 -4.46
N ALA A 91 2.62 0.29 -4.48
CA ALA A 91 3.17 1.61 -4.71
C ALA A 91 2.89 2.12 -6.15
N MET A 92 2.86 1.23 -7.15
CA MET A 92 2.36 1.55 -8.48
C MET A 92 0.88 1.97 -8.47
N ALA A 93 0.03 1.23 -7.76
CA ALA A 93 -1.39 1.55 -7.62
C ALA A 93 -1.60 2.93 -6.97
N VAL A 94 -0.87 3.24 -5.89
CA VAL A 94 -0.87 4.57 -5.27
C VAL A 94 -0.54 5.63 -6.32
N CYS A 95 0.55 5.45 -7.08
CA CYS A 95 0.98 6.40 -8.10
C CYS A 95 -0.08 6.61 -9.18
N ARG A 96 -0.77 5.54 -9.62
CA ARG A 96 -1.86 5.61 -10.59
C ARG A 96 -3.05 6.40 -10.06
N ILE A 97 -3.51 6.08 -8.85
CA ILE A 97 -4.70 6.70 -8.23
C ILE A 97 -4.49 8.20 -7.97
N ILE A 98 -3.28 8.62 -7.60
CA ILE A 98 -2.97 10.04 -7.39
C ILE A 98 -2.54 10.77 -8.67
N GLY A 99 -2.49 10.08 -9.82
CA GLY A 99 -2.07 10.65 -11.11
C GLY A 99 -0.59 11.03 -11.17
N ALA A 100 0.27 10.35 -10.41
CA ALA A 100 1.71 10.60 -10.44
C ALA A 100 2.33 10.04 -11.74
N LYS A 101 3.17 10.85 -12.38
CA LYS A 101 3.87 10.45 -13.61
C LYS A 101 5.09 9.60 -13.26
N PHE A 102 5.17 8.41 -13.84
CA PHE A 102 6.35 7.57 -13.76
C PHE A 102 7.46 8.16 -14.63
N SER A 103 8.70 8.13 -14.12
CA SER A 103 9.86 8.58 -14.90
C SER A 103 10.47 7.38 -15.62
N THR A 104 10.60 7.51 -16.95
CA THR A 104 11.41 6.64 -17.79
C THR A 104 12.81 7.26 -17.92
N ALA A 105 13.78 6.68 -17.23
CA ALA A 105 15.22 6.96 -17.31
C ALA A 105 15.74 8.33 -16.79
N GLY A 106 16.93 8.27 -16.18
CA GLY A 106 17.71 9.42 -15.71
C GLY A 106 18.04 9.34 -14.22
N ARG A 107 19.32 9.33 -13.85
CA ARG A 107 19.79 9.45 -12.47
C ARG A 107 19.27 10.77 -11.88
N THR A 108 18.35 10.70 -10.93
CA THR A 108 18.12 11.80 -9.99
C THR A 108 18.83 11.43 -8.69
N THR A 109 19.72 12.31 -8.24
CA THR A 109 20.61 12.15 -7.10
C THR A 109 19.83 11.78 -5.83
N ALA A 110 20.24 10.68 -5.20
CA ALA A 110 19.76 10.27 -3.90
C ALA A 110 20.12 11.34 -2.86
N GLN A 111 19.10 12.02 -2.34
CA GLN A 111 19.16 12.64 -1.03
C GLN A 111 17.87 12.28 -0.30
N SER A 112 17.99 11.34 0.64
CA SER A 112 17.30 11.33 1.94
C SER A 112 17.68 10.04 2.66
N SER A 113 18.19 10.17 3.89
CA SER A 113 18.48 9.08 4.83
C SER A 113 17.23 8.55 5.53
N ALA A 114 16.04 8.94 5.08
CA ALA A 114 14.79 8.49 5.67
C ALA A 114 14.52 7.04 5.26
N ILE A 115 14.47 6.16 6.27
CA ILE A 115 14.00 4.79 6.11
C ILE A 115 12.57 4.87 5.57
N PRO A 116 12.27 4.27 4.39
CA PRO A 116 10.91 4.25 3.87
C PRO A 116 10.02 3.53 4.89
N ALA A 117 8.79 4.02 5.10
CA ALA A 117 7.87 3.47 6.09
C ALA A 117 7.63 1.96 5.95
N TRP A 118 7.84 1.42 4.75
CA TRP A 118 7.73 -0.01 4.45
C TRP A 118 8.92 -0.83 4.95
N GLY A 119 10.09 -0.21 5.12
CA GLY A 119 11.25 -0.83 5.77
C GLY A 119 10.93 -1.22 7.22
N ILE A 120 10.19 -0.38 7.94
CA ILE A 120 9.73 -0.67 9.31
C ILE A 120 8.79 -1.89 9.31
N ILE A 121 7.86 -1.96 8.36
CA ILE A 121 6.90 -3.09 8.24
C ILE A 121 7.63 -4.41 7.93
N ILE A 122 8.66 -4.36 7.08
CA ILE A 122 9.48 -5.54 6.76
C ILE A 122 10.27 -5.98 8.01
N GLU A 123 10.88 -5.06 8.74
CA GLU A 123 11.61 -5.35 9.99
C GLU A 123 10.68 -5.97 11.05
N GLU A 124 9.47 -5.44 11.22
CA GLU A 124 8.46 -6.00 12.14
C GLU A 124 8.02 -7.42 11.73
N ARG A 125 7.86 -7.67 10.43
CA ARG A 125 7.49 -8.99 9.90
C ARG A 125 8.62 -10.02 10.02
N ILE A 126 9.88 -9.58 9.90
CA ILE A 126 11.05 -10.43 10.16
C ILE A 126 11.14 -10.75 11.65
N ALA A 127 10.99 -9.75 12.52
CA ALA A 127 11.05 -9.93 13.97
C ALA A 127 9.99 -10.92 14.48
N THR A 128 8.75 -10.80 13.99
CA THR A 128 7.66 -11.74 14.32
C THR A 128 7.88 -13.15 13.78
N LYS A 129 8.55 -13.32 12.62
CA LYS A 129 8.96 -14.65 12.13
C LYS A 129 10.08 -15.27 12.95
N MET A 130 10.96 -14.47 13.55
CA MET A 130 12.04 -14.99 14.41
C MET A 130 11.56 -15.37 15.81
N ASP A 131 10.50 -14.72 16.32
CA ASP A 131 9.95 -15.02 17.65
C ASP A 131 9.12 -16.32 17.71
N GLY A 132 8.65 -16.81 16.56
CA GLY A 132 7.98 -18.11 16.44
C GLY A 132 8.93 -19.33 16.33
N GLY A 133 10.24 -19.12 16.43
CA GLY A 133 11.28 -20.15 16.20
C GLY A 133 12.09 -20.52 17.44
N GLY A 134 11.53 -20.37 18.65
CA GLY A 134 12.25 -20.57 19.91
C GLY A 134 11.48 -21.39 20.95
N ARG A 135 11.45 -22.73 20.74
CA ARG A 135 11.09 -23.81 21.70
C ARG A 135 9.67 -23.89 22.23
#